data_AF-A0A2V9RY96-F1
#
_entry.id   AF-A0A2V9RY96-F1
#
_cell.length_a   1.000
_cell.length_b   1.000
_cell.length_c   1.000
_cell.angle_alpha   90.00
_cell.angle_beta   90.00
_cell.angle_gamma   90.00
#
_symmetry.space_group_name_H-M   'P 1'
#
loop_
_entity.id
_entity.type
_entity.pdbx_description
1 polymer ?
#
loop_
_entity_poly.entity_id
_entity_poly.type
_entity_poly.pdbx_seq_one_letter_code
_entity_poly.pdbx_strand_id
1 'polypeptide(L)'
;MSTALALKHLATINRDLRVEQIRPLMFAVARHFSVKEAKKAFRLFVYWSVRFLIVGGRGGLLDRNYSLRAQEVSKQTIKNAEQLTAALDIIPSDAIFEAVFSEVRIAQDFIARYLLRALEMKAKGDTEPENIPNDEENVINVEHILPEHPANNWPGIEPEAASALYKRLGNMVLMQSSKNSLIGNSSFSEKKKVLKESAFILTSEVGKESKWEAKQIKERQAKLAKLAVQTWPIS
;
A
#
# COMPACT_ATOMS: atom_id res chain seq x y z
N MET A 1 1.67 10.84 -25.43
CA MET A 1 1.70 10.79 -23.94
C MET A 1 0.64 9.87 -23.31
N SER A 2 -0.33 9.29 -24.05
CA SER A 2 -1.48 8.55 -23.46
C SER A 2 -1.25 7.06 -23.12
N THR A 3 -0.18 6.43 -23.63
CA THR A 3 0.15 5.00 -23.38
C THR A 3 1.04 4.80 -22.15
N ALA A 4 1.95 5.73 -21.88
CA ALA A 4 2.96 5.60 -20.82
C ALA A 4 2.36 5.44 -19.41
N LEU A 5 1.21 6.06 -19.14
CA LEU A 5 0.59 6.04 -17.81
C LEU A 5 -0.21 4.76 -17.54
N ALA A 6 -0.90 4.23 -18.55
CA ALA A 6 -1.51 2.90 -18.45
C ALA A 6 -0.45 1.80 -18.25
N LEU A 7 0.71 1.96 -18.90
CA LEU A 7 1.87 1.08 -18.70
C LEU A 7 2.45 1.18 -17.28
N LYS A 8 2.43 2.35 -16.65
CA LYS A 8 2.83 2.51 -15.24
C LYS A 8 1.91 1.73 -14.30
N HIS A 9 0.59 1.87 -14.43
CA HIS A 9 -0.37 1.11 -13.61
C HIS A 9 -0.23 -0.41 -13.83
N LEU A 10 -0.04 -0.85 -15.07
CA LEU A 10 0.25 -2.25 -15.41
C LEU A 10 1.54 -2.75 -14.73
N ALA A 11 2.60 -1.93 -14.73
CA ALA A 11 3.85 -2.25 -14.06
C ALA A 11 3.66 -2.34 -12.54
N THR A 12 2.90 -1.41 -11.94
CA THR A 12 2.58 -1.45 -10.51
C THR A 12 1.84 -2.72 -10.12
N ILE A 13 0.82 -3.13 -10.87
CA ILE A 13 0.05 -4.35 -10.59
C ILE A 13 0.95 -5.60 -10.66
N ASN A 14 1.78 -5.72 -11.70
CA ASN A 14 2.58 -6.94 -11.92
C ASN A 14 3.87 -6.99 -11.11
N ARG A 15 4.58 -5.87 -10.94
CA ARG A 15 5.91 -5.82 -10.33
C ARG A 15 5.84 -5.51 -8.84
N ASP A 16 5.10 -4.45 -8.50
CA ASP A 16 5.09 -3.90 -7.14
C ASP A 16 4.06 -4.63 -6.27
N LEU A 17 2.85 -4.88 -6.79
CA LEU A 17 1.79 -5.61 -6.08
C LEU A 17 1.79 -7.12 -6.34
N ARG A 18 2.31 -7.55 -7.49
CA ARG A 18 2.39 -8.96 -7.94
C ARG A 18 1.04 -9.68 -7.94
N VAL A 19 -0.02 -8.98 -8.35
CA VAL A 19 -1.39 -9.51 -8.44
C VAL A 19 -1.66 -10.03 -9.85
N GLU A 20 -1.93 -11.33 -9.96
CA GLU A 20 -2.04 -12.01 -11.27
C GLU A 20 -3.49 -12.29 -11.69
N GLN A 21 -4.39 -12.45 -10.72
CA GLN A 21 -5.79 -12.84 -10.92
C GLN A 21 -6.58 -11.87 -11.82
N ILE A 22 -6.19 -10.60 -11.80
CA ILE A 22 -6.87 -9.53 -12.54
C ILE A 22 -6.52 -9.51 -14.04
N ARG A 23 -5.50 -10.27 -14.47
CA ARG A 23 -4.99 -10.26 -15.86
C ARG A 23 -6.07 -10.44 -16.94
N PRO A 24 -7.03 -11.39 -16.85
CA PRO A 24 -8.07 -11.55 -17.88
C PRO A 24 -8.88 -10.27 -18.10
N LEU A 25 -9.23 -9.58 -17.01
CA LEU A 25 -9.96 -8.31 -17.06
C LEU A 25 -9.10 -7.20 -17.65
N MET A 26 -7.81 -7.13 -17.29
CA MET A 26 -6.88 -6.16 -17.88
C MET A 26 -6.77 -6.31 -19.39
N PHE A 27 -6.68 -7.55 -19.90
CA PHE A 27 -6.66 -7.83 -21.33
C PHE A 27 -7.95 -7.39 -22.02
N ALA A 28 -9.11 -7.72 -21.46
CA ALA A 28 -10.40 -7.33 -22.03
C ALA A 28 -10.54 -5.80 -22.09
N VAL A 29 -10.20 -5.09 -21.01
CA VAL A 29 -10.24 -3.62 -20.97
C VAL A 29 -9.28 -3.01 -21.98
N ALA A 30 -8.04 -3.48 -22.04
CA ALA A 30 -7.04 -2.96 -22.99
C ALA A 30 -7.47 -3.13 -24.46
N ARG A 31 -8.23 -4.19 -24.77
CA ARG A 31 -8.70 -4.49 -26.12
C ARG A 31 -9.97 -3.72 -26.51
N HIS A 32 -10.89 -3.52 -25.57
CA HIS A 32 -12.26 -3.09 -25.89
C HIS A 32 -12.63 -1.70 -25.41
N PHE A 33 -11.94 -1.14 -24.40
CA PHE A 33 -12.20 0.24 -23.96
C PHE A 33 -11.44 1.24 -24.83
N SER A 34 -11.99 2.46 -24.92
CA SER A 34 -11.22 3.59 -25.44
C SER A 34 -9.98 3.84 -24.56
N VAL A 35 -8.92 4.43 -25.12
CA VAL A 35 -7.69 4.74 -24.37
C VAL A 35 -7.97 5.53 -23.09
N LYS A 36 -8.93 6.46 -23.13
CA LYS A 36 -9.34 7.27 -21.97
C LYS A 36 -9.97 6.41 -20.87
N GLU A 37 -10.87 5.51 -21.23
CA GLU A 37 -11.56 4.65 -20.26
C GLU A 37 -10.66 3.53 -19.75
N ALA A 38 -9.80 2.96 -20.61
CA ALA A 38 -8.78 2.01 -20.21
C ALA A 38 -7.84 2.63 -19.17
N LYS A 39 -7.37 3.87 -19.38
CA LYS A 39 -6.53 4.57 -18.39
C LYS A 39 -7.19 4.65 -17.02
N LYS A 40 -8.47 5.06 -16.96
CA LYS A 40 -9.23 5.11 -15.70
C LYS A 40 -9.36 3.73 -15.06
N ALA A 41 -9.73 2.72 -15.85
CA ALA A 41 -9.89 1.35 -15.36
C ALA A 41 -8.58 0.79 -14.79
N PHE A 42 -7.44 0.98 -15.46
CA PHE A 42 -6.14 0.51 -14.96
C PHE A 42 -5.73 1.19 -13.65
N ARG A 43 -6.09 2.47 -13.46
CA ARG A 43 -5.91 3.15 -12.18
C ARG A 43 -6.74 2.48 -11.08
N LEU A 44 -8.01 2.23 -11.36
CA LEU A 44 -8.92 1.53 -10.43
C LEU A 44 -8.44 0.11 -10.11
N PHE A 45 -7.84 -0.59 -11.06
CA PHE A 45 -7.27 -1.92 -10.83
C PHE A 45 -6.16 -1.91 -9.78
N VAL A 46 -5.34 -0.85 -9.74
CA VAL A 46 -4.35 -0.67 -8.66
C VAL A 46 -5.08 -0.51 -7.32
N TYR A 47 -6.14 0.30 -7.28
CA TYR A 47 -6.90 0.58 -6.05
C TYR A 47 -7.55 -0.69 -5.50
N TRP A 48 -8.23 -1.44 -6.37
CA TRP A 48 -8.89 -2.69 -6.01
C TRP A 48 -7.87 -3.73 -5.56
N SER A 49 -6.73 -3.84 -6.25
CA SER A 49 -5.65 -4.76 -5.87
C SER A 49 -5.15 -4.48 -4.46
N VAL A 50 -4.90 -3.21 -4.12
CA VAL A 50 -4.50 -2.83 -2.74
C VAL A 50 -5.60 -3.16 -1.75
N ARG A 51 -6.87 -2.83 -2.04
CA ARG A 51 -8.00 -3.13 -1.15
C ARG A 51 -8.13 -4.62 -0.87
N PHE A 52 -8.03 -5.47 -1.88
CA PHE A 52 -8.08 -6.93 -1.70
C PHE A 52 -6.86 -7.50 -1.00
N LEU A 53 -5.67 -6.92 -1.19
CA LEU A 53 -4.47 -7.32 -0.45
C LEU A 53 -4.59 -7.02 1.05
N ILE A 54 -5.23 -5.91 1.42
CA ILE A 54 -5.38 -5.48 2.82
C ILE A 54 -6.57 -6.17 3.50
N VAL A 55 -7.74 -6.14 2.88
CA VAL A 55 -8.98 -6.71 3.45
C VAL A 55 -8.96 -8.25 3.37
N GLY A 56 -8.19 -8.78 2.44
CA GLY A 56 -8.23 -10.18 2.05
C GLY A 56 -9.33 -10.43 1.01
N GLY A 57 -9.12 -11.47 0.22
CA GLY A 57 -10.08 -11.92 -0.79
C GLY A 57 -9.94 -13.42 -0.98
N ARG A 58 -11.07 -14.11 -1.20
CA ARG A 58 -11.05 -15.53 -1.56
C ARG A 58 -10.61 -15.62 -3.02
N GLY A 59 -9.40 -16.10 -3.30
CA GLY A 59 -8.81 -16.13 -4.65
C GLY A 59 -9.79 -16.62 -5.74
N GLY A 60 -10.48 -17.73 -5.51
CA GLY A 60 -11.48 -18.25 -6.46
C GLY A 60 -12.70 -17.34 -6.69
N LEU A 61 -13.11 -16.53 -5.70
CA LEU A 61 -14.17 -15.53 -5.88
C LEU A 61 -13.68 -14.37 -6.74
N LEU A 62 -12.44 -13.92 -6.53
CA LEU A 62 -11.80 -12.87 -7.34
C LEU A 62 -11.63 -13.32 -8.79
N ASP A 63 -11.05 -14.50 -9.01
CA ASP A 63 -10.83 -15.09 -10.34
C ASP A 63 -12.14 -15.19 -11.13
N ARG A 64 -13.20 -15.68 -10.48
CA ARG A 64 -14.53 -15.81 -11.08
C ARG A 64 -15.09 -14.45 -11.48
N ASN A 65 -15.04 -13.47 -10.57
CA ASN A 65 -15.57 -12.14 -10.85
C ASN A 65 -14.78 -11.42 -11.94
N TYR A 66 -13.45 -11.45 -11.90
CA TYR A 66 -12.63 -10.87 -12.97
C TYR A 66 -12.89 -11.52 -14.32
N SER A 67 -13.01 -12.84 -14.38
CA SER A 67 -13.33 -13.55 -15.63
C SER A 67 -14.72 -13.19 -16.17
N LEU A 68 -15.72 -13.09 -15.28
CA LEU A 68 -17.09 -12.70 -15.64
C LEU A 68 -17.12 -11.27 -16.21
N ARG A 69 -16.53 -10.31 -15.49
CA ARG A 69 -16.43 -8.91 -15.94
C ARG A 69 -15.63 -8.79 -17.25
N ALA A 70 -14.56 -9.59 -17.41
CA ALA A 70 -13.79 -9.62 -18.65
C ALA A 70 -14.65 -10.04 -19.85
N GLN A 71 -15.49 -11.08 -19.67
CA GLN A 71 -16.42 -11.52 -20.71
C GLN A 71 -17.45 -10.41 -21.06
N GLU A 72 -18.01 -9.73 -20.06
CA GLU A 72 -18.98 -8.65 -20.26
C GLU A 72 -18.37 -7.43 -20.95
N VAL A 73 -17.11 -7.10 -20.67
CA VAL A 73 -16.33 -6.08 -21.39
C VAL A 73 -16.12 -6.51 -22.84
N SER A 74 -15.73 -7.77 -23.09
CA SER A 74 -15.54 -8.29 -24.45
C SER A 74 -16.83 -8.33 -25.28
N LYS A 75 -17.97 -8.61 -24.64
CA LYS A 75 -19.32 -8.53 -25.24
C LYS A 75 -19.83 -7.09 -25.39
N GLN A 76 -19.06 -6.09 -24.95
CA GLN A 76 -19.43 -4.68 -24.91
C GLN A 76 -20.73 -4.38 -24.13
N THR A 77 -21.07 -5.22 -23.16
CA THR A 77 -22.13 -4.96 -22.18
C THR A 77 -21.66 -3.92 -21.16
N ILE A 78 -20.40 -4.03 -20.72
CA ILE A 78 -19.70 -3.00 -19.95
C ILE A 78 -18.78 -2.24 -20.91
N LYS A 79 -18.92 -0.90 -20.96
CA LYS A 79 -18.24 -0.05 -21.96
C LYS A 79 -17.28 0.98 -21.38
N ASN A 80 -17.31 1.21 -20.06
CA ASN A 80 -16.50 2.22 -19.41
C ASN A 80 -16.14 1.80 -17.97
N ALA A 81 -15.23 2.56 -17.36
CA ALA A 81 -14.70 2.26 -16.03
C ALA A 81 -15.76 2.35 -14.92
N GLU A 82 -16.71 3.27 -15.06
CA GLU A 82 -17.81 3.48 -14.10
C GLU A 82 -18.73 2.25 -14.05
N GLN A 83 -19.20 1.79 -15.22
CA GLN A 83 -20.00 0.57 -15.33
C GLN A 83 -19.25 -0.66 -14.80
N LEU A 84 -17.95 -0.75 -15.06
CA LEU A 84 -17.12 -1.85 -14.56
C LEU A 84 -17.03 -1.85 -13.04
N THR A 85 -16.87 -0.68 -12.43
CA THR A 85 -16.84 -0.51 -10.97
C THR A 85 -18.18 -0.89 -10.35
N ALA A 86 -19.29 -0.40 -10.93
CA ALA A 86 -20.64 -0.73 -10.47
C ALA A 86 -20.96 -2.23 -10.57
N ALA A 87 -20.41 -2.91 -11.57
CA ALA A 87 -20.60 -4.34 -11.76
C ALA A 87 -19.73 -5.21 -10.83
N LEU A 88 -18.70 -4.68 -10.17
CA LEU A 88 -17.82 -5.43 -9.29
C LEU A 88 -18.14 -5.13 -7.82
N ASP A 89 -19.30 -5.62 -7.36
CA ASP A 89 -19.85 -5.40 -6.00
C ASP A 89 -19.02 -5.99 -4.85
N ILE A 90 -18.04 -6.84 -5.16
CA ILE A 90 -17.14 -7.45 -4.19
C ILE A 90 -16.00 -6.53 -3.73
N ILE A 91 -15.81 -5.35 -4.33
CA ILE A 91 -14.75 -4.42 -3.92
C ILE A 91 -15.05 -3.92 -2.49
N PRO A 92 -14.11 -4.05 -1.53
CA PRO A 92 -14.31 -3.54 -0.18
C PRO A 92 -14.60 -2.04 -0.19
N SER A 93 -15.65 -1.62 0.53
CA SER A 93 -16.00 -0.20 0.69
C SER A 93 -14.91 0.56 1.45
N ASP A 94 -14.93 1.88 1.35
CA ASP A 94 -13.98 2.75 2.08
C ASP A 94 -14.00 2.51 3.59
N ALA A 95 -15.20 2.33 4.16
CA ALA A 95 -15.35 2.04 5.58
C ALA A 95 -14.74 0.69 5.99
N ILE A 96 -14.95 -0.37 5.19
CA ILE A 96 -14.36 -1.69 5.45
C ILE A 96 -12.84 -1.62 5.28
N PHE A 97 -12.38 -0.97 4.20
CA PHE A 97 -10.98 -0.81 3.92
C PHE A 97 -10.25 -0.05 5.03
N GLU A 98 -10.78 1.10 5.48
CA GLU A 98 -10.20 1.88 6.59
C GLU A 98 -10.14 1.07 7.88
N ALA A 99 -11.24 0.39 8.23
CA ALA A 99 -11.31 -0.41 9.45
C ALA A 99 -10.25 -1.52 9.46
N VAL A 100 -10.12 -2.29 8.38
CA VAL A 100 -9.10 -3.33 8.30
C VAL A 100 -7.68 -2.75 8.22
N PHE A 101 -7.49 -1.67 7.45
CA PHE A 101 -6.20 -0.99 7.34
C PHE A 101 -5.71 -0.45 8.69
N SER A 102 -6.62 0.00 9.57
CA SER A 102 -6.29 0.47 10.91
C SER A 102 -5.66 -0.61 11.81
N GLU A 103 -5.78 -1.88 11.42
CA GLU A 103 -5.26 -3.01 12.17
C GLU A 103 -4.30 -3.93 11.35
N VAL A 104 -4.01 -3.60 10.09
CA VAL A 104 -3.32 -4.51 9.18
C VAL A 104 -1.88 -4.82 9.60
N ARG A 105 -1.51 -6.10 9.43
CA ARG A 105 -0.12 -6.57 9.52
C ARG A 105 0.36 -6.96 8.13
N ILE A 106 1.50 -6.43 7.71
CA ILE A 106 2.08 -6.70 6.39
C ILE A 106 3.29 -7.61 6.57
N ALA A 107 3.23 -8.80 5.95
CA ALA A 107 4.29 -9.79 6.09
C ALA A 107 5.43 -9.59 5.09
N GLN A 108 5.13 -9.03 3.93
CA GLN A 108 6.08 -8.87 2.83
C GLN A 108 6.53 -7.41 2.72
N ASP A 109 7.83 -7.18 2.87
CA ASP A 109 8.42 -5.83 2.86
C ASP A 109 8.19 -5.11 1.53
N PHE A 110 8.14 -5.82 0.40
CA PHE A 110 7.85 -5.20 -0.89
C PHE A 110 6.45 -4.56 -0.94
N ILE A 111 5.45 -5.18 -0.29
CA ILE A 111 4.10 -4.61 -0.15
C ILE A 111 4.14 -3.41 0.80
N ALA A 112 4.77 -3.55 1.97
CA ALA A 112 4.90 -2.45 2.94
C ALA A 112 5.58 -1.22 2.30
N ARG A 113 6.64 -1.45 1.53
CA ARG A 113 7.39 -0.43 0.79
C ARG A 113 6.50 0.29 -0.23
N TYR A 114 5.76 -0.46 -1.05
CA TYR A 114 4.81 0.12 -1.99
C TYR A 114 3.77 0.99 -1.27
N LEU A 115 3.13 0.45 -0.22
CA LEU A 115 2.09 1.16 0.54
C LEU A 115 2.64 2.47 1.14
N LEU A 116 3.79 2.40 1.82
CA LEU A 116 4.39 3.58 2.45
C LEU A 116 4.81 4.63 1.42
N ARG A 117 5.31 4.23 0.25
CA ARG A 117 5.67 5.16 -0.84
C ARG A 117 4.44 5.86 -1.41
N ALA A 118 3.36 5.11 -1.64
CA ALA A 118 2.12 5.71 -2.14
C ALA A 118 1.49 6.66 -1.12
N LEU A 119 1.48 6.28 0.16
CA LEU A 119 1.01 7.15 1.25
C LEU A 119 1.87 8.41 1.36
N GLU A 120 3.19 8.28 1.24
CA GLU A 120 4.11 9.42 1.26
C GLU A 120 3.87 10.38 0.08
N MET A 121 3.66 9.85 -1.13
CA MET A 121 3.30 10.66 -2.30
C MET A 121 1.96 11.38 -2.09
N LYS A 122 0.97 10.68 -1.52
CA LYS A 122 -0.32 11.30 -1.18
C LYS A 122 -0.16 12.42 -0.14
N ALA A 123 0.64 12.19 0.90
CA ALA A 123 0.93 13.19 1.93
C ALA A 123 1.62 14.44 1.36
N LYS A 124 2.41 14.28 0.28
CA LYS A 124 3.03 15.39 -0.48
C LYS A 124 2.07 16.12 -1.42
N GLY A 125 0.82 15.66 -1.53
CA GLY A 125 -0.18 16.24 -2.42
C GLY A 125 -0.07 15.78 -3.88
N ASP A 126 0.63 14.67 -4.15
CA ASP A 126 0.68 14.10 -5.50
C ASP A 126 -0.72 13.66 -5.94
N THR A 127 -1.04 13.93 -7.21
CA THR A 127 -2.34 13.60 -7.81
C THR A 127 -2.43 12.14 -8.27
N GLU A 128 -1.29 11.46 -8.45
CA GLU A 128 -1.16 10.06 -8.86
C GLU A 128 -0.27 9.27 -7.87
N PRO A 129 -0.61 9.27 -6.58
CA PRO A 129 0.25 8.72 -5.52
C PRO A 129 0.49 7.21 -5.67
N GLU A 130 -0.39 6.50 -6.38
CA GLU A 130 -0.22 5.08 -6.66
C GLU A 130 0.91 4.75 -7.66
N ASN A 131 1.42 5.75 -8.39
CA ASN A 131 2.44 5.60 -9.42
C ASN A 131 3.84 5.93 -8.87
N ILE A 132 4.52 4.93 -8.33
CA ILE A 132 5.82 5.11 -7.69
C ILE A 132 6.96 5.17 -8.73
N PRO A 133 7.70 6.29 -8.85
CA PRO A 133 8.90 6.37 -9.68
C PRO A 133 10.07 5.66 -9.00
N ASN A 134 10.84 4.90 -9.78
CA ASN A 134 12.12 4.28 -9.40
C ASN A 134 12.08 3.43 -8.10
N ASP A 135 11.68 2.16 -8.24
CA ASP A 135 11.46 1.24 -7.12
C ASP A 135 12.71 0.44 -6.69
N GLU A 136 13.91 1.02 -6.76
CA GLU A 136 15.13 0.29 -6.39
C GLU A 136 15.22 0.06 -4.87
N GLU A 137 15.01 -1.19 -4.45
CA GLU A 137 15.07 -1.63 -3.05
C GLU A 137 16.46 -1.42 -2.41
N ASN A 138 17.51 -1.51 -3.22
CA ASN A 138 18.88 -1.28 -2.78
C ASN A 138 19.13 0.16 -2.30
N VAL A 139 18.23 1.10 -2.65
CA VAL A 139 18.36 2.52 -2.30
C VAL A 139 17.46 2.88 -1.12
N ILE A 140 16.20 2.44 -1.15
CA ILE A 140 15.19 2.73 -0.11
C ILE A 140 14.50 1.42 0.27
N ASN A 141 14.58 1.07 1.54
CA ASN A 141 13.97 -0.12 2.13
C ASN A 141 12.97 0.25 3.24
N VAL A 142 12.35 -0.79 3.82
CA VAL A 142 11.46 -0.66 4.97
C VAL A 142 12.29 -0.83 6.23
N GLU A 143 12.15 0.12 7.16
CA GLU A 143 12.69 0.00 8.50
C GLU A 143 11.55 -0.24 9.49
N HIS A 144 11.78 -1.19 10.41
CA HIS A 144 10.89 -1.50 11.52
C HIS A 144 11.37 -0.76 12.76
N ILE A 145 10.58 0.22 13.21
CA ILE A 145 11.03 1.11 14.29
C ILE A 145 11.18 0.31 15.58
N LEU A 146 10.12 -0.37 16.03
CA LEU A 146 10.20 -1.44 17.03
C LEU A 146 10.68 -2.73 16.33
N PRO A 147 11.83 -3.31 16.74
CA PRO A 147 12.33 -4.58 16.20
C PRO A 147 11.43 -5.77 16.55
N GLU A 148 11.57 -6.87 15.81
CA GLU A 148 10.88 -8.14 16.10
C GLU A 148 11.31 -8.72 17.45
N HIS A 149 12.61 -8.61 17.74
CA HIS A 149 13.23 -9.05 18.98
C HIS A 149 13.93 -7.86 19.64
N PRO A 150 13.17 -6.99 20.34
CA PRO A 150 13.77 -5.88 21.07
C PRO A 150 14.68 -6.40 22.18
N ALA A 151 15.86 -5.81 22.33
CA ALA A 151 16.73 -6.08 23.47
C ALA A 151 16.31 -5.24 24.69
N ASN A 152 17.12 -5.25 25.75
CA ASN A 152 16.90 -4.47 26.98
C ASN A 152 16.85 -2.93 26.77
N ASN A 153 17.08 -2.46 25.55
CA ASN A 153 17.01 -1.06 25.13
C ASN A 153 15.59 -0.58 24.76
N TRP A 154 14.58 -1.45 24.87
CA TRP A 154 13.16 -1.11 24.73
C TRP A 154 12.39 -1.47 26.01
N PRO A 155 12.56 -0.69 27.10
CA PRO A 155 11.94 -1.01 28.38
C PRO A 155 10.41 -0.95 28.29
N GLY A 156 9.74 -1.91 28.92
CA GLY A 156 8.27 -1.94 29.02
C GLY A 156 7.54 -2.51 27.80
N ILE A 157 8.25 -3.14 26.85
CA ILE A 157 7.64 -3.88 25.74
C ILE A 157 7.90 -5.37 25.95
N GLU A 158 6.83 -6.10 26.29
CA GLU A 158 6.87 -7.56 26.39
C GLU A 158 7.07 -8.20 25.00
N PRO A 159 7.78 -9.34 24.89
CA PRO A 159 8.05 -10.02 23.62
C PRO A 159 6.78 -10.31 22.79
N GLU A 160 5.69 -10.70 23.43
CA GLU A 160 4.41 -10.98 22.78
C GLU A 160 3.81 -9.70 22.16
N ALA A 161 3.91 -8.58 22.88
CA ALA A 161 3.47 -7.28 22.37
C ALA A 161 4.34 -6.83 21.20
N ALA A 162 5.66 -7.02 21.27
CA ALA A 162 6.59 -6.73 20.19
C ALA A 162 6.23 -7.52 18.92
N SER A 163 6.03 -8.83 19.02
CA SER A 163 5.65 -9.68 17.89
C SER A 163 4.32 -9.26 17.24
N ALA A 164 3.32 -8.88 18.06
CA ALA A 164 2.03 -8.39 17.56
C ALA A 164 2.16 -7.06 16.80
N LEU A 165 3.04 -6.17 17.26
CA LEU A 165 3.21 -4.82 16.74
C LEU A 165 4.24 -4.71 15.60
N TYR A 166 5.22 -5.60 15.57
CA TYR A 166 6.36 -5.56 14.64
C TYR A 166 5.90 -5.36 13.20
N LYS A 167 4.99 -6.23 12.73
CA LYS A 167 4.48 -6.23 11.35
C LYS A 167 3.36 -5.22 11.06
N ARG A 168 3.01 -4.32 12.00
CA ARG A 168 2.03 -3.26 11.75
C ARG A 168 2.65 -2.22 10.82
N LEU A 169 1.92 -1.77 9.79
CA LEU A 169 2.42 -0.72 8.89
C LEU A 169 2.75 0.59 9.64
N GLY A 170 2.02 0.86 10.72
CA GLY A 170 2.22 1.95 11.66
C GLY A 170 3.59 1.90 12.34
N ASN A 171 4.21 0.73 12.46
CA ASN A 171 5.57 0.53 12.97
C ASN A 171 6.66 0.58 11.87
N MET A 172 6.26 0.68 10.60
CA MET A 172 7.17 0.66 9.45
C MET A 172 7.34 2.05 8.85
N VAL A 173 8.56 2.35 8.40
CA VAL A 173 8.91 3.62 7.72
C VAL A 173 9.81 3.37 6.52
N LEU A 174 9.83 4.33 5.59
CA LEU A 174 10.82 4.33 4.51
C LEU A 174 12.14 4.89 5.03
N MET A 175 13.23 4.18 4.72
CA MET A 175 14.57 4.59 5.05
C MET A 175 15.56 4.26 3.93
N GLN A 176 16.64 5.04 3.84
CA GLN A 176 17.76 4.69 2.97
C GLN A 176 18.46 3.44 3.49
N SER A 177 18.77 2.49 2.61
CA SER A 177 19.32 1.19 3.02
C SER A 177 20.62 1.32 3.81
N SER A 178 21.49 2.28 3.44
CA SER A 178 22.72 2.58 4.19
C SER A 178 22.47 3.08 5.62
N LYS A 179 21.46 3.94 5.82
CA LYS A 179 21.06 4.43 7.14
C LYS A 179 20.39 3.34 7.96
N ASN A 180 19.57 2.50 7.31
CA ASN A 180 18.87 1.41 7.98
C ASN A 180 19.87 0.40 8.57
N SER A 181 20.86 -0.03 7.78
CA SER A 181 21.90 -0.95 8.25
C SER A 181 22.71 -0.41 9.44
N LEU A 182 22.82 0.91 9.59
CA LEU A 182 23.54 1.54 10.71
C LEU A 182 22.73 1.57 12.02
N ILE A 183 21.40 1.75 11.94
CA ILE A 183 20.57 1.92 13.13
C ILE A 183 19.92 0.61 13.62
N GLY A 184 19.73 -0.39 12.74
CA GLY A 184 19.31 -1.75 13.08
C GLY A 184 18.36 -1.89 14.29
N ASN A 185 18.80 -2.63 15.31
CA ASN A 185 18.01 -2.88 16.53
C ASN A 185 18.25 -1.87 17.67
N SER A 186 18.75 -0.68 17.35
CA SER A 186 18.99 0.40 18.32
C SER A 186 17.70 0.83 19.05
N SER A 187 17.91 1.57 20.14
CA SER A 187 16.80 2.15 20.91
C SER A 187 16.03 3.17 20.09
N PHE A 188 14.77 3.44 20.46
CA PHE A 188 14.02 4.51 19.81
C PHE A 188 14.75 5.87 19.89
N SER A 189 15.40 6.18 21.01
CA SER A 189 16.16 7.44 21.17
C SER A 189 17.28 7.62 20.14
N GLU A 190 17.90 6.53 19.72
CA GLU A 190 18.93 6.56 18.68
C GLU A 190 18.28 6.66 17.29
N LYS A 191 17.29 5.82 16.99
CA LYS A 191 16.56 5.83 15.71
C LYS A 191 15.93 7.21 15.45
N LYS A 192 15.36 7.83 16.48
CA LYS A 192 14.69 9.14 16.43
C LYS A 192 15.53 10.23 15.76
N LYS A 193 16.84 10.26 16.03
CA LYS A 193 17.76 11.27 15.46
C LYS A 193 17.77 11.19 13.93
N VAL A 194 17.92 9.97 13.41
CA VAL A 194 17.96 9.71 11.97
C VAL A 194 16.58 9.88 11.33
N LEU A 195 15.52 9.42 12.01
CA LEU A 195 14.14 9.53 11.52
C LEU A 195 13.73 10.99 11.34
N LYS A 196 14.07 11.87 12.30
CA LYS A 196 13.71 13.29 12.29
C LYS A 196 14.30 14.04 11.09
N GLU A 197 15.47 13.62 10.60
CA GLU A 197 16.18 14.22 9.46
C GLU A 197 15.75 13.63 8.10
N SER A 198 14.79 12.70 8.10
CA SER A 198 14.33 12.06 6.87
C SER A 198 13.64 13.05 5.93
N ALA A 199 13.92 12.93 4.64
CA ALA A 199 13.20 13.65 3.58
C ALA A 199 11.79 13.07 3.31
N PHE A 200 11.47 11.92 3.91
CA PHE A 200 10.12 11.37 3.91
C PHE A 200 9.32 12.00 5.04
N ILE A 201 8.23 12.66 4.70
CA ILE A 201 7.39 13.41 5.64
C ILE A 201 6.84 12.46 6.70
N LEU A 202 6.27 11.32 6.28
CA LEU A 202 5.68 10.32 7.18
C LEU A 202 6.72 9.63 8.08
N THR A 203 7.99 9.58 7.65
CA THR A 203 9.10 9.08 8.48
C THR A 203 9.55 10.16 9.47
N SER A 204 9.68 11.41 9.03
CA SER A 204 10.10 12.53 9.86
C SER A 204 9.14 12.84 11.00
N GLU A 205 7.84 12.60 10.79
CA GLU A 205 6.80 12.70 11.82
C GLU A 205 7.06 11.76 12.98
N VAL A 206 7.49 10.52 12.72
CA VAL A 206 7.85 9.57 13.77
C VAL A 206 9.05 10.06 14.57
N GLY A 207 10.04 10.68 13.91
CA GLY A 207 11.19 11.29 14.58
C GLY A 207 10.85 12.47 15.50
N LYS A 208 9.61 12.98 15.48
CA LYS A 208 9.13 14.03 16.39
C LYS A 208 8.54 13.47 17.69
N GLU A 209 8.13 12.20 17.71
CA GLU A 209 7.56 11.56 18.90
C GLU A 209 8.58 11.46 20.04
N SER A 210 8.12 11.61 21.28
CA SER A 210 8.98 11.51 22.47
C SER A 210 9.38 10.08 22.78
N LYS A 211 8.48 9.12 22.52
CA LYS A 211 8.63 7.69 22.76
C LYS A 211 7.94 6.90 21.65
N TRP A 212 8.24 5.62 21.54
CA TRP A 212 7.62 4.75 20.55
C TRP A 212 7.13 3.46 21.22
N GLU A 213 5.84 3.41 21.47
CA GLU A 213 5.19 2.28 22.13
C GLU A 213 3.95 1.86 21.34
N ALA A 214 3.23 0.85 21.84
CA ALA A 214 1.99 0.37 21.25
C ALA A 214 0.99 1.51 20.94
N LYS A 215 0.92 2.53 21.80
CA LYS A 215 0.05 3.69 21.60
C LYS A 215 0.41 4.47 20.34
N GLN A 216 1.67 4.87 20.17
CA GLN A 216 2.11 5.64 18.99
C GLN A 216 1.96 4.83 17.69
N ILE A 217 2.25 3.52 17.74
CA ILE A 217 2.06 2.63 16.58
C ILE A 217 0.60 2.60 16.15
N LYS A 218 -0.34 2.45 17.10
CA LYS A 218 -1.79 2.46 16.83
C LYS A 218 -2.28 3.82 16.33
N GLU A 219 -1.85 4.91 16.95
CA GLU A 219 -2.22 6.27 16.53
C GLU A 219 -1.71 6.58 15.12
N ARG A 220 -0.47 6.19 14.80
CA ARG A 220 0.08 6.32 13.44
C ARG A 220 -0.67 5.44 12.46
N GLN A 221 -0.93 4.17 12.79
CA GLN A 221 -1.69 3.26 11.92
C GLN A 221 -3.07 3.81 11.59
N ALA A 222 -3.78 4.40 12.56
CA ALA A 222 -5.08 5.03 12.33
C ALA A 222 -4.98 6.26 11.40
N LYS A 223 -3.93 7.08 11.52
CA LYS A 223 -3.66 8.18 10.57
C LYS A 223 -3.39 7.65 9.16
N LEU A 224 -2.58 6.59 9.03
CA LEU A 224 -2.29 5.96 7.75
C LEU A 224 -3.53 5.33 7.12
N ALA A 225 -4.45 4.76 7.90
CA ALA A 225 -5.71 4.21 7.39
C ALA A 225 -6.58 5.28 6.73
N LYS A 226 -6.72 6.46 7.37
CA LYS A 226 -7.42 7.61 6.78
C LYS A 226 -6.76 8.08 5.48
N LEU A 227 -5.43 8.14 5.47
CA LEU A 227 -4.68 8.51 4.28
C LEU A 227 -4.83 7.44 3.17
N ALA A 228 -4.88 6.16 3.53
CA ALA A 228 -5.05 5.05 2.58
C ALA A 228 -6.37 5.15 1.80
N VAL A 229 -7.48 5.50 2.46
CA VAL A 229 -8.77 5.74 1.76
C VAL A 229 -8.64 6.84 0.71
N GLN A 230 -7.88 7.89 1.01
CA GLN A 230 -7.65 8.99 0.05
C GLN A 230 -6.65 8.64 -1.06
N THR A 231 -5.75 7.67 -0.82
CA THR A 231 -4.77 7.19 -1.79
C THR A 231 -5.39 6.21 -2.76
N TRP A 232 -6.24 5.30 -2.28
CA TRP A 232 -6.86 4.24 -3.06
C TRP A 232 -8.38 4.24 -2.86
N PRO A 233 -9.12 5.27 -3.32
CA PRO A 233 -10.58 5.31 -3.19
C PRO A 233 -11.24 4.16 -3.96
N ILE A 234 -12.50 3.84 -3.64
CA ILE A 234 -13.24 2.78 -4.35
C ILE A 234 -13.44 3.11 -5.83
N SER A 235 -13.60 4.40 -6.15
CA SER A 235 -13.86 4.96 -7.49
C SER A 235 -13.23 6.33 -7.65
#